data_AF-A0AAW0MR26-F1
#
_entry.id   AF-A0AAW0MR26-F1
#
_cell.length_a   1.000
_cell.length_b   1.000
_cell.length_c   1.000
_cell.angle_alpha   90.00
_cell.angle_beta   90.00
_cell.angle_gamma   90.00
#
_symmetry.space_group_name_H-M   'P 1'
#
loop_
_entity.id
_entity.type
_entity.pdbx_description
1 polymer ?
#
loop_
_entity_poly.entity_id
_entity_poly.type
_entity_poly.pdbx_seq_one_letter_code
_entity_poly.pdbx_strand_id
1 'polypeptide(L)' 'LTTEGLYRVSGNKTDQDNIQKLFDQDHSIDFVVLDVAINAAAGALKAFFADLPDPLIPYSLHPELVEAA' A
#
# COMPACT_ATOMS: atom_id res chain seq x y z
N LEU A 1 -10.78 1.35 -12.11
CA LEU A 1 -9.33 1.26 -12.45
C LEU A 1 -8.95 2.22 -13.60
N THR A 2 -9.54 3.40 -13.67
CA THR A 2 -9.33 4.38 -14.76
C THR A 2 -8.35 5.50 -14.38
N THR A 3 -7.87 5.51 -13.13
CA THR A 3 -6.92 6.51 -12.64
C THR A 3 -5.56 6.33 -13.31
N GLU A 4 -5.16 7.34 -14.08
CA GLU A 4 -3.84 7.37 -14.70
C GLU A 4 -2.73 7.41 -13.64
N GLY A 5 -1.72 6.56 -13.83
CA GLY A 5 -0.55 6.55 -12.94
C GLY A 5 -0.83 6.03 -11.55
N LEU A 6 -1.90 5.26 -11.32
CA LEU A 6 -2.11 4.54 -10.06
C LEU A 6 -0.85 3.73 -9.70
N TYR A 7 -0.45 3.76 -8.43
CA TYR A 7 0.81 3.23 -7.89
C TYR A 7 2.10 3.94 -8.33
N ARG A 8 2.13 4.63 -9.48
CA ARG A 8 3.27 5.43 -9.98
C ARG A 8 3.28 6.84 -9.40
N VAL A 9 2.16 7.55 -9.48
CA VAL A 9 1.97 8.89 -8.92
C VAL A 9 1.79 8.76 -7.42
N SER A 10 2.64 9.43 -6.66
CA SER A 10 2.57 9.43 -5.19
C SER A 10 1.26 10.07 -4.72
N GLY A 11 0.59 9.40 -3.76
CA GLY A 11 -0.50 10.00 -3.02
C GLY A 11 -0.03 11.06 -2.03
N ASN A 12 -0.98 11.82 -1.47
CA ASN A 12 -0.72 12.72 -0.36
C ASN A 12 -0.24 11.92 0.86
N LYS A 13 0.88 12.30 1.49
CA LYS A 13 1.45 11.57 2.63
C LYS A 13 0.59 11.68 3.89
N THR A 14 0.00 12.85 4.15
CA THR A 14 -0.91 13.05 5.29
C THR A 14 -2.12 12.14 5.20
N ASP A 15 -2.71 11.99 4.01
CA ASP A 15 -3.87 11.13 3.80
C ASP A 15 -3.50 9.64 3.96
N GLN A 16 -2.32 9.23 3.49
CA GLN A 16 -1.79 7.88 3.70
C GLN A 16 -1.61 7.54 5.17
N ASP A 17 -1.10 8.47 5.97
CA ASP A 17 -0.86 8.28 7.40
C ASP A 17 -2.18 8.25 8.17
N ASN A 18 -3.14 9.10 7.78
CA ASN A 18 -4.48 9.10 8.35
C ASN A 18 -5.22 7.78 8.06
N ILE A 19 -5.10 7.24 6.84
CA ILE A 19 -5.66 5.93 6.48
C ILE A 19 -5.15 4.84 7.41
N GLN A 20 -3.83 4.75 7.59
CA GLN A 20 -3.21 3.74 8.45
C GLN A 20 -3.68 3.90 9.89
N LYS A 21 -3.61 5.13 10.43
CA LYS A 21 -4.04 5.43 11.79
C LYS A 21 -5.51 5.09 12.05
N LEU A 22 -6.40 5.39 11.11
CA LEU A 22 -7.83 5.09 11.25
C LEU A 22 -8.07 3.59 11.18
N PHE A 23 -7.37 2.88 10.28
CA PHE A 23 -7.46 1.43 10.19
C PHE A 23 -6.97 0.76 11.48
N ASP A 24 -5.84 1.21 12.06
CA ASP A 24 -5.32 0.68 13.33
C ASP A 24 -6.30 0.85 14.51
N GLN A 25 -7.20 1.84 14.43
CA GLN A 25 -8.25 2.07 15.43
C GLN A 25 -9.50 1.24 15.18
N ASP A 26 -9.86 1.06 13.92
CA ASP A 26 -11.04 0.33 13.48
C ASP A 26 -10.79 -0.35 12.12
N HIS A 27 -10.72 -1.69 12.12
CA HIS A 27 -10.52 -2.47 10.91
C HIS A 27 -11.76 -2.51 9.98
N SER A 28 -12.87 -1.90 10.37
CA SER A 28 -14.12 -1.84 9.59
C SER A 28 -14.31 -0.52 8.83
N ILE A 29 -13.29 0.35 8.78
CA ILE A 29 -13.38 1.62 8.06
C ILE A 29 -13.81 1.48 6.60
N ASP A 30 -14.65 2.40 6.15
CA ASP A 30 -15.10 2.49 4.77
C ASP A 30 -14.37 3.65 4.06
N PHE A 31 -13.47 3.29 3.14
CA PHE A 31 -12.71 4.26 2.35
C PHE A 31 -13.58 5.14 1.43
N VAL A 32 -14.77 4.68 1.05
CA VAL A 32 -15.72 5.48 0.27
C VAL A 32 -16.31 6.59 1.13
N VAL A 33 -16.62 6.29 2.39
CA VAL A 33 -17.14 7.28 3.36
C VAL A 33 -16.06 8.28 3.77
N LEU A 34 -14.80 7.83 3.86
CA LEU A 34 -13.66 8.69 4.21
C LEU A 34 -13.24 9.66 3.09
N ASP A 35 -13.81 9.54 1.88
CA ASP A 35 -13.51 10.37 0.69
C ASP A 35 -12.01 10.52 0.41
N VAL A 36 -11.26 9.42 0.57
CA VAL A 36 -9.81 9.43 0.38
C VAL A 36 -9.44 9.35 -1.10
N ALA A 37 -8.41 10.10 -1.49
CA ALA A 37 -7.87 10.00 -2.84
C ALA A 37 -7.34 8.58 -3.10
N ILE A 38 -7.66 8.01 -4.27
CA ILE A 38 -7.23 6.66 -4.65
C ILE A 38 -5.71 6.47 -4.63
N ASN A 39 -4.94 7.53 -4.93
CA ASN A 39 -3.48 7.49 -4.86
C ASN A 39 -2.97 7.45 -3.41
N ALA A 40 -3.72 8.01 -2.46
CA ALA A 40 -3.42 7.88 -1.04
C ALA A 40 -3.70 6.44 -0.56
N ALA A 41 -4.84 5.84 -0.93
CA ALA A 41 -5.11 4.43 -0.64
C ALA A 41 -4.03 3.50 -1.23
N ALA A 42 -3.64 3.72 -2.49
CA ALA A 42 -2.55 2.98 -3.13
C ALA A 42 -1.20 3.19 -2.43
N GLY A 43 -0.92 4.39 -1.92
CA GLY A 43 0.27 4.70 -1.15
C GLY A 43 0.30 3.98 0.19
N ALA A 44 -0.82 4.00 0.93
CA ALA A 44 -0.96 3.31 2.22
C ALA A 44 -0.80 1.80 2.08
N LEU A 45 -1.33 1.20 1.01
CA LEU A 45 -1.12 -0.21 0.69
C LEU A 45 0.37 -0.54 0.44
N LYS A 46 1.10 0.34 -0.27
CA LYS A 46 2.55 0.15 -0.47
C LYS A 46 3.32 0.30 0.84
N ALA A 47 2.93 1.23 1.70
CA ALA A 47 3.55 1.43 3.00
C ALA A 47 3.42 0.17 3.87
N PHE A 48 2.23 -0.44 3.92
CA PHE A 48 2.02 -1.69 4.65
C PHE A 48 3.05 -2.78 4.28
N PHE A 49 3.30 -3.01 2.99
CA PHE A 49 4.29 -4.00 2.57
C PHE A 49 5.74 -3.58 2.84
N ALA A 50 6.01 -2.27 2.82
CA ALA A 50 7.34 -1.73 3.13
C ALA A 50 7.68 -1.81 4.63
N ASP A 51 6.66 -1.77 5.48
CA ASP A 51 6.79 -1.80 6.95
C ASP A 51 6.77 -3.22 7.52
N LEU A 52 6.58 -4.25 6.69
CA LEU A 52 6.69 -5.64 7.13
C LEU A 52 8.11 -5.94 7.66
N PRO A 53 8.24 -6.73 8.74
CA PRO A 53 9.55 -7.09 9.30
C PRO A 53 10.41 -7.89 8.31
N ASP A 54 9.75 -8.69 7.46
CA ASP A 54 10.35 -9.43 6.36
C ASP A 54 9.69 -9.00 5.04
N PRO A 55 10.43 -8.93 3.92
CA PRO A 55 9.85 -8.59 2.63
C PRO A 55 8.77 -9.59 2.22
N LEU A 56 7.74 -9.12 1.51
CA LEU A 56 6.68 -9.97 0.98
C LEU A 56 7.21 -11.17 0.18
N ILE A 57 8.29 -10.98 -0.57
CA ILE A 57 9.04 -12.05 -1.21
C ILE A 57 10.27 -12.35 -0.33
N PRO A 58 10.32 -13.51 0.34
CA PRO A 58 11.48 -13.89 1.14
C PRO A 58 12.76 -13.98 0.30
N TYR A 59 13.87 -13.50 0.84
CA TYR A 59 15.18 -13.53 0.17
C TYR A 59 15.63 -14.95 -0.22
N SER A 60 15.20 -15.98 0.51
CA SER A 60 15.50 -17.38 0.18
C SER A 60 14.95 -17.82 -1.18
N LEU A 61 13.89 -17.17 -1.68
CA LEU A 61 13.28 -17.46 -2.99
C LEU A 61 13.92 -16.68 -4.14
N HIS A 62 14.80 -15.72 -3.86
CA HIS A 62 15.38 -14.88 -4.91
C HIS A 62 16.20 -15.67 -5.94
N PRO A 63 17.05 -16.64 -5.58
CA PRO A 63 17.80 -17.42 -6.57
C PRO A 63 16.88 -18.15 -7.55
N GLU A 64 15.82 -18.79 -7.05
CA GLU A 64 14.84 -19.52 -7.86
C GLU A 64 14.09 -18.59 -8.82
N LEU A 65 13.70 -17.39 -8.35
CA LEU A 65 13.02 -16.39 -9.19
C LEU A 65 13.93 -15.81 -10.27
N VAL A 66 15.22 -15.62 -9.98
CA VAL A 66 16.20 -15.10 -10.95
C VAL A 66 16.56 -16.17 -11.98
N GLU A 67 16.66 -17.43 -11.59
CA GLU A 67 16.94 -18.54 -12.51
C GLU A 67 15.79 -18.78 -13.50
N ALA A 68 14.54 -18.57 -13.06
CA ALA A 68 13.35 -18.78 -13.87
C ALA A 68 13.00 -17.62 -14.84
N ALA A 69 13.68 -16.47 -14.73
CA ALA A 69 13.40 -15.25 -15.51
C ALA A 69 14.14 -15.21 -16.86
#